data_AF-A0A1I1U534-F1
#
_entry.id   AF-A0A1I1U534-F1
#
_cell.length_a   1.000
_cell.length_b   1.000
_cell.length_c   1.000
_cell.angle_alpha   90.00
_cell.angle_beta   90.00
_cell.angle_gamma   90.00
#
_symmetry.space_group_name_H-M   'P 1'
#
loop_
_entity.id
_entity.type
_entity.pdbx_description
1 polymer ?
#
loop_
_entity_poly.entity_id
_entity_poly.type
_entity_poly.pdbx_seq_one_letter_code
_entity_poly.pdbx_strand_id
1 'polypeptide(L)'
;MPQHTLKKAPGRTNDDHRYRRTLRFEMRLSPVEYEALTQAWAASDCNSLARHVRARVFGAVDPVAVFQQQRRDEQQGRMQVLAALCRIGSNVNQIAHQLNRYDPKSAQVLGEQLQVVRTALAQIASQQQETPKGQP
;
A
#
# COMPACT_ATOMS: atom_id res chain seq x y z
N MET A 1 -18.78 -37.14 -21.24
CA MET A 1 -19.22 -36.78 -19.88
C MET A 1 -18.62 -35.42 -19.55
N PRO A 2 -19.41 -34.34 -19.42
CA PRO A 2 -18.87 -33.02 -19.11
C PRO A 2 -18.40 -32.99 -17.65
N GLN A 3 -17.13 -32.62 -17.44
CA GLN A 3 -16.56 -32.43 -16.12
C GLN A 3 -17.13 -31.15 -15.50
N HIS A 4 -17.98 -31.29 -14.49
CA HIS A 4 -18.44 -30.18 -13.66
C HIS A 4 -17.25 -29.65 -12.86
N THR A 5 -16.73 -28.48 -13.24
CA THR A 5 -15.83 -27.71 -12.38
C THR A 5 -16.63 -27.17 -11.20
N LEU A 6 -16.31 -27.64 -10.00
CA LEU A 6 -16.88 -27.16 -8.74
C LEU A 6 -16.62 -25.64 -8.61
N LYS A 7 -17.70 -24.85 -8.55
CA LYS A 7 -17.62 -23.41 -8.30
C LYS A 7 -16.97 -23.18 -6.93
N LYS A 8 -15.80 -22.52 -6.90
CA LYS A 8 -15.18 -22.03 -5.66
C LYS A 8 -16.11 -20.98 -5.02
N ALA A 9 -16.45 -21.19 -3.76
CA ALA A 9 -17.27 -20.26 -3.00
C ALA A 9 -16.63 -18.84 -2.98
N PRO A 10 -17.42 -17.77 -3.15
CA PRO A 10 -16.94 -16.40 -3.02
C PRO A 10 -16.48 -16.16 -1.58
N GLY A 11 -15.27 -15.60 -1.39
CA GLY A 11 -14.72 -15.25 -0.07
C GLY A 11 -13.52 -16.08 0.38
N ARG A 12 -13.16 -17.16 -0.33
CA ARG A 12 -11.87 -17.84 -0.10
C ARG A 12 -10.78 -17.17 -0.95
N THR A 13 -10.24 -16.07 -0.46
CA THR A 13 -8.94 -15.58 -0.94
C THR A 13 -7.95 -16.67 -0.57
N ASN A 14 -7.43 -17.37 -1.58
CA ASN A 14 -6.29 -18.26 -1.42
C ASN A 14 -5.07 -17.36 -1.22
N ASP A 15 -5.03 -16.64 -0.08
CA ASP A 15 -3.86 -15.90 0.33
C ASP A 15 -2.77 -16.94 0.50
N ASP A 16 -1.74 -16.91 -0.35
CA ASP A 16 -0.58 -17.78 -0.22
C ASP A 16 0.00 -17.61 1.20
N HIS A 17 -0.38 -18.54 2.08
CA HIS A 17 -0.12 -18.51 3.51
C HIS A 17 1.35 -18.83 3.85
N ARG A 18 2.25 -18.86 2.86
CA ARG A 18 3.66 -19.20 3.07
C ARG A 18 4.36 -18.24 4.04
N TYR A 19 3.92 -16.99 4.08
CA TYR A 19 4.46 -15.96 4.98
C TYR A 19 3.66 -15.84 6.29
N ARG A 20 2.57 -16.60 6.46
CA ARG A 20 1.81 -16.62 7.72
C ARG A 20 2.56 -17.44 8.75
N ARG A 21 2.85 -16.83 9.90
CA ARG A 21 3.48 -17.52 11.03
C ARG A 21 2.44 -18.35 11.78
N THR A 22 2.45 -19.67 11.56
CA THR A 22 1.54 -20.63 12.21
C THR A 22 2.25 -21.57 13.20
N LEU A 23 3.57 -21.66 13.14
CA LEU A 23 4.38 -22.52 14.00
C LEU A 23 4.92 -21.73 15.20
N ARG A 24 5.10 -22.42 16.33
CA ARG A 24 5.62 -21.86 17.58
C ARG A 24 6.98 -22.48 17.92
N PHE A 25 7.91 -21.63 18.35
CA PHE A 25 9.19 -22.01 18.93
C PHE A 25 9.23 -21.44 20.35
N GLU A 26 9.53 -22.27 21.34
CA GLU A 26 9.53 -21.90 22.76
C GLU A 26 10.85 -22.31 23.42
N MET A 27 11.34 -21.47 24.31
CA MET A 27 12.51 -21.74 25.13
C MET A 27 12.27 -21.20 26.54
N ARG A 28 12.76 -21.91 27.56
CA ARG A 28 12.76 -21.41 28.93
C ARG A 28 13.98 -20.52 29.13
N LEU A 29 13.78 -19.37 29.76
CA LEU A 29 14.82 -18.41 30.10
C LEU A 29 14.84 -18.24 31.62
N SER A 30 16.03 -18.13 32.19
CA SER A 30 16.23 -17.59 33.53
C SER A 30 15.89 -16.09 33.57
N PRO A 31 15.65 -15.51 34.76
CA PRO A 31 15.40 -14.08 34.88
C PRO A 31 16.50 -13.20 34.26
N VAL A 32 17.77 -13.60 34.42
CA VAL A 32 18.93 -12.86 33.90
C VAL A 32 18.95 -12.86 32.37
N GLU A 33 18.67 -14.01 31.74
CA GLU A 33 18.61 -14.12 30.28
C GLU A 33 17.44 -13.32 29.69
N TYR A 34 16.28 -13.35 30.37
CA TYR A 34 15.11 -12.59 29.92
C TYR A 34 15.34 -11.07 30.03
N GLU A 35 15.98 -10.61 31.09
CA GLU A 35 16.33 -9.20 31.26
C GLU A 35 17.30 -8.73 30.17
N ALA A 36 18.38 -9.48 29.93
CA ALA A 36 19.34 -9.17 28.87
C ALA A 36 18.67 -9.12 27.48
N LEU A 37 17.76 -10.06 27.20
CA LEU A 37 16.98 -10.07 25.96
C LEU A 37 16.07 -8.83 25.84
N THR A 38 15.42 -8.44 26.93
CA THR A 38 14.52 -7.30 26.97
C THR A 38 15.27 -5.99 26.78
N GLN A 39 16.43 -5.84 27.42
CA GLN A 39 17.31 -4.68 27.24
C GLN A 39 17.84 -4.59 25.81
N ALA A 40 18.27 -5.72 25.22
CA ALA A 40 18.71 -5.77 23.82
C ALA A 40 17.58 -5.40 22.84
N TRP A 41 16.34 -5.79 23.13
CA TRP A 41 15.18 -5.38 22.35
C TRP A 41 14.89 -3.88 22.49
N ALA A 42 14.90 -3.35 23.71
CA ALA A 42 14.67 -1.93 23.98
C ALA A 42 15.68 -1.02 23.28
N ALA A 43 16.92 -1.49 23.10
CA ALA A 43 17.96 -0.80 22.35
C ALA A 43 17.86 -0.97 20.81
N SER A 44 16.81 -1.62 20.29
CA SER A 44 16.64 -1.89 18.85
C SER A 44 15.42 -1.20 18.26
N ASP A 45 15.41 -1.01 16.94
CA ASP A 45 14.25 -0.43 16.21
C ASP A 45 13.09 -1.42 16.00
N CYS A 46 13.10 -2.55 16.71
CA CYS A 46 12.07 -3.58 16.55
C CYS A 46 10.83 -3.23 17.38
N ASN A 47 9.66 -3.22 16.74
CA ASN A 47 8.37 -2.95 17.38
C ASN A 47 7.86 -4.05 18.34
N SER A 48 8.57 -5.17 18.46
CA SER A 48 8.22 -6.27 19.36
C SER A 48 9.43 -7.17 19.63
N LEU A 49 9.43 -7.80 20.81
CA LEU A 49 10.44 -8.78 21.20
C LEU A 49 10.56 -9.92 20.17
N ALA A 50 9.42 -10.40 19.66
CA ALA A 50 9.40 -11.47 18.66
C ALA A 50 10.00 -11.03 17.32
N ARG A 51 9.91 -9.75 16.95
CA ARG A 51 10.61 -9.22 15.76
C ARG A 51 12.12 -9.14 16.03
N HIS A 52 12.52 -8.64 17.19
CA HIS A 52 13.92 -8.57 17.60
C HIS A 52 14.60 -9.94 17.56
N VAL A 53 13.99 -10.96 18.19
CA VAL A 53 14.51 -12.33 18.19
C VAL A 53 14.63 -12.87 16.78
N ARG A 54 13.64 -12.66 15.91
CA ARG A 54 13.73 -13.13 14.51
C ARG A 54 14.83 -12.45 13.71
N ALA A 55 15.01 -11.14 13.89
CA ALA A 55 16.11 -10.41 13.25
C ALA A 55 17.49 -10.91 13.73
N ARG A 56 17.59 -11.35 14.99
CA ARG A 56 18.81 -11.98 15.52
C ARG A 56 19.04 -13.39 14.97
N VAL A 57 18.00 -14.21 14.89
CA VAL A 57 18.11 -15.64 14.50
C VAL A 57 18.21 -15.82 12.99
N PHE A 58 17.43 -15.09 12.20
CA PHE A 58 17.35 -15.23 10.75
C PHE A 58 18.12 -14.14 9.99
N GLY A 59 18.84 -13.27 10.71
CA GLY A 59 19.59 -12.15 10.15
C GLY A 59 18.74 -10.90 9.91
N ALA A 60 19.41 -9.84 9.41
CA ALA A 60 18.84 -8.49 9.30
C ALA A 60 17.61 -8.40 8.38
N VAL A 61 17.44 -9.34 7.45
CA VAL A 61 16.37 -9.32 6.45
C VAL A 61 15.39 -10.45 6.72
N ASP A 62 14.44 -10.23 7.66
CA ASP A 62 13.30 -11.12 7.89
C ASP A 62 12.40 -11.13 6.63
N PRO A 63 12.36 -12.22 5.83
CA PRO A 63 11.67 -12.22 4.53
C PRO A 63 10.16 -11.98 4.69
N VAL A 64 9.59 -12.42 5.82
CA VAL A 64 8.18 -12.19 6.14
C VAL A 64 7.92 -10.72 6.44
N ALA A 65 8.83 -10.06 7.16
CA ALA A 65 8.72 -8.63 7.45
C ALA A 65 8.85 -7.78 6.18
N VAL A 66 9.78 -8.12 5.29
CA VAL A 66 9.96 -7.45 3.99
C VAL A 66 8.68 -7.58 3.16
N PHE A 67 8.14 -8.79 3.04
CA PHE A 67 6.90 -9.04 2.31
C PHE A 67 5.72 -8.23 2.89
N GLN A 68 5.57 -8.20 4.22
CA GLN A 68 4.51 -7.43 4.87
C GLN A 68 4.70 -5.91 4.74
N GLN A 69 5.94 -5.42 4.63
CA GLN A 69 6.21 -4.02 4.37
C GLN A 69 5.81 -3.65 2.94
N GLN A 70 6.27 -4.41 1.95
CA GLN A 70 5.91 -4.21 0.54
C GLN A 70 4.40 -4.18 0.32
N ARG A 71 3.65 -5.12 0.92
CA ARG A 71 2.18 -5.11 0.82
C ARG A 71 1.54 -3.86 1.41
N ARG A 72 2.06 -3.34 2.52
CA ARG A 72 1.54 -2.11 3.15
C ARG A 72 1.84 -0.90 2.27
N ASP A 73 3.05 -0.81 1.74
CA ASP A 73 3.46 0.29 0.86
C ASP A 73 2.63 0.29 -0.43
N GLU A 74 2.40 -0.88 -1.04
CA GLU A 74 1.51 -1.04 -2.20
C GLU A 74 0.07 -0.61 -1.89
N GLN A 75 -0.47 -1.04 -0.74
CA GLN A 75 -1.83 -0.69 -0.34
C GLN A 75 -1.96 0.82 -0.08
N GLN A 76 -0.96 1.43 0.54
CA GLN A 76 -0.91 2.87 0.77
C GLN A 76 -0.84 3.65 -0.54
N GLY A 77 -0.01 3.21 -1.49
CA GLY A 77 0.04 3.78 -2.84
C GLY A 77 -1.32 3.71 -3.55
N ARG A 78 -1.99 2.55 -3.50
CA ARG A 78 -3.35 2.39 -4.05
C ARG A 78 -4.37 3.34 -3.40
N MET A 79 -4.30 3.51 -2.08
CA MET A 79 -5.20 4.41 -1.35
C MET A 79 -5.01 5.87 -1.77
N GLN A 80 -3.76 6.31 -1.97
CA GLN A 80 -3.46 7.66 -2.44
C GLN A 80 -4.04 7.91 -3.85
N VAL A 81 -3.88 6.94 -4.75
CA VAL A 81 -4.48 6.99 -6.10
C VAL A 81 -6.00 7.06 -6.01
N LEU A 82 -6.62 6.21 -5.20
CA LEU A 82 -8.07 6.22 -5.01
C LEU A 82 -8.56 7.57 -4.47
N ALA A 83 -7.88 8.14 -3.48
CA ALA A 83 -8.22 9.45 -2.94
C ALA A 83 -8.09 10.58 -3.98
N ALA A 84 -7.09 10.51 -4.86
CA ALA A 84 -6.96 11.45 -5.98
C ALA A 84 -8.11 11.30 -6.98
N LEU A 85 -8.48 10.07 -7.34
CA LEU A 85 -9.61 9.80 -8.23
C LEU A 85 -10.94 10.28 -7.63
N CYS A 86 -11.17 10.08 -6.33
CA CYS A 86 -12.37 10.59 -5.66
C CYS A 86 -12.47 12.11 -5.72
N ARG A 87 -11.35 12.83 -5.55
CA ARG A 87 -11.31 14.29 -5.70
C ARG A 87 -11.63 14.73 -7.13
N ILE A 88 -11.05 14.08 -8.13
CA ILE A 88 -11.33 14.35 -9.54
C ILE A 88 -12.81 14.11 -9.84
N GLY A 89 -13.35 12.96 -9.42
CA GLY A 89 -14.76 12.62 -9.61
C GLY A 89 -15.71 13.63 -8.98
N SER A 90 -15.38 14.11 -7.77
CA SER A 90 -16.16 15.17 -7.10
C SER A 90 -16.15 16.47 -7.91
N ASN A 91 -14.98 16.90 -8.39
CA ASN A 91 -14.87 18.10 -9.23
C ASN A 91 -15.66 17.97 -10.54
N VAL A 92 -15.55 16.82 -11.22
CA VAL A 92 -16.31 16.53 -12.45
C VAL A 92 -17.82 16.54 -12.18
N ASN A 93 -18.26 15.97 -11.05
CA ASN A 93 -19.67 15.97 -10.68
C ASN A 93 -20.18 17.40 -10.41
N GLN A 94 -19.39 18.24 -9.73
CA GLN A 94 -19.72 19.66 -9.53
C GLN A 94 -19.82 20.42 -10.86
N ILE A 95 -18.88 20.20 -11.77
CA ILE A 95 -18.91 20.75 -13.13
C ILE A 95 -20.18 20.34 -13.86
N ALA A 96 -20.53 19.05 -13.84
CA ALA A 96 -21.74 18.54 -14.48
C ALA A 96 -23.01 19.18 -13.89
N HIS A 97 -23.07 19.36 -12.56
CA HIS A 97 -24.18 20.06 -11.92
C HIS A 97 -24.22 21.56 -12.26
N GLN A 98 -23.08 22.22 -12.44
CA GLN A 98 -23.02 23.62 -12.88
C GLN A 98 -23.46 23.76 -14.34
N LEU A 99 -23.01 22.88 -15.23
CA LEU A 99 -23.43 22.82 -16.64
C LEU A 99 -24.94 22.56 -16.77
N ASN A 100 -25.47 21.63 -15.97
CA ASN A 100 -26.91 21.35 -15.92
C ASN A 100 -27.73 22.53 -15.40
N ARG A 101 -27.09 23.53 -14.76
CA ARG A 101 -27.77 24.69 -14.19
C ARG A 101 -27.80 25.91 -15.11
N TYR A 102 -26.79 26.27 -15.93
CA TYR A 102 -26.81 27.57 -16.64
C TYR A 102 -25.99 27.77 -17.96
N ASP A 103 -26.60 28.59 -18.84
CA ASP A 103 -26.20 29.46 -19.99
C ASP A 103 -24.83 29.29 -20.74
N PRO A 104 -24.77 29.39 -22.10
CA PRO A 104 -23.62 29.02 -22.93
C PRO A 104 -22.26 29.68 -22.63
N LYS A 105 -22.23 30.87 -22.02
CA LYS A 105 -20.98 31.56 -21.65
C LYS A 105 -20.14 30.76 -20.62
N SER A 106 -20.77 29.91 -19.83
CA SER A 106 -20.11 29.11 -18.79
C SER A 106 -19.34 27.91 -19.35
N ALA A 107 -19.71 27.42 -20.54
CA ALA A 107 -19.07 26.26 -21.18
C ALA A 107 -17.66 26.58 -21.73
N GLN A 108 -17.42 27.81 -22.19
CA GLN A 108 -16.08 28.25 -22.63
C GLN A 108 -15.09 28.30 -21.48
N VAL A 109 -15.49 28.90 -20.35
CA VAL A 109 -14.65 29.00 -19.15
C VAL A 109 -14.30 27.60 -18.60
N LEU A 110 -15.25 26.67 -18.68
CA LEU A 110 -15.00 25.28 -18.30
C LEU A 110 -13.99 24.59 -19.24
N GLY A 111 -14.08 24.81 -20.55
CA GLY A 111 -13.12 24.30 -21.52
C GLY A 111 -11.70 24.76 -21.23
N GLU A 112 -11.53 26.01 -20.83
CA GLU A 112 -10.23 26.57 -20.43
C GLU A 112 -9.70 25.93 -19.14
N GLN A 113 -10.54 25.78 -18.11
CA GLN A 113 -10.17 25.13 -16.85
C GLN A 113 -9.75 23.67 -17.05
N LEU A 114 -10.48 22.91 -17.88
CA LEU A 114 -10.12 21.53 -18.23
C LEU A 114 -8.79 21.46 -18.98
N GLN A 115 -8.46 22.47 -19.78
CA GLN A 115 -7.20 22.47 -20.52
C GLN A 115 -6.00 22.80 -19.65
N VAL A 116 -6.17 23.66 -18.65
CA VAL A 116 -5.16 23.90 -17.60
C VAL A 116 -4.90 22.64 -16.77
N VAL A 117 -5.94 21.87 -16.45
CA VAL A 117 -5.78 20.60 -15.74
C VAL A 117 -5.05 19.57 -16.61
N ARG A 118 -5.36 19.50 -17.92
CA ARG A 118 -4.68 18.59 -18.86
C ARG A 118 -3.17 18.87 -18.93
N THR A 119 -2.76 20.13 -19.01
CA THR A 119 -1.33 20.50 -19.08
C THR A 119 -0.60 20.25 -17.77
N ALA A 120 -1.22 20.51 -16.63
CA ALA A 120 -0.64 20.19 -15.32
C ALA A 120 -0.41 18.67 -15.14
N LEU A 121 -1.37 17.84 -15.55
CA LEU A 121 -1.23 16.38 -15.51
C LEU A 121 -0.14 15.87 -16.46
N ALA A 122 -0.01 16.47 -17.64
CA ALA A 122 1.07 16.14 -18.57
C ALA A 122 2.45 16.45 -17.96
N GLN A 123 2.61 17.58 -17.27
CA GLN A 123 3.86 17.93 -16.59
C GLN A 123 4.22 16.97 -15.46
N ILE A 124 3.24 16.55 -14.66
CA ILE A 124 3.46 15.56 -13.59
C ILE A 124 3.90 14.21 -14.20
N ALA A 125 3.29 13.78 -15.30
CA ALA A 125 3.69 12.56 -16.00
C ALA A 125 5.13 12.65 -16.55
N SER A 126 5.54 13.81 -17.06
CA SER A 126 6.92 14.05 -17.51
C SER A 126 7.92 14.06 -16.35
N GLN A 127 7.58 14.67 -15.21
CA GLN A 127 8.44 14.72 -14.02
C GLN A 127 8.61 13.33 -13.37
N GLN A 128 7.62 12.45 -13.50
CA GLN A 128 7.72 11.05 -13.08
C GLN A 128 8.57 10.19 -14.02
N GLN A 129 8.88 10.65 -15.24
CA GLN A 129 9.82 9.99 -16.16
C GLN A 129 11.28 10.40 -15.93
N GLU A 130 11.54 11.54 -15.28
CA GLU A 130 12.89 12.06 -15.00
C GLU A 130 13.47 11.64 -13.64
N THR A 131 12.78 10.80 -12.86
CA THR A 131 13.40 10.13 -11.72
C THR A 131 14.06 8.84 -12.21
N PRO A 132 15.39 8.80 -12.46
CA PRO A 132 16.04 7.56 -12.85
C PRO A 132 15.83 6.54 -11.72
N LYS A 133 15.31 5.37 -12.09
CA LYS A 133 15.45 4.15 -11.30
C LYS A 133 16.94 4.02 -10.99
N GLY A 134 17.29 4.27 -9.74
CA GLY A 134 18.62 3.99 -9.23
C GLY A 134 18.98 2.53 -9.51
N GLN A 135 20.15 2.33 -10.09
CA GLN A 135 20.92 1.11 -9.98
C GLN A 135 22.41 1.48 -10.04
N PRO A 136 23.30 0.72 -9.40
CA PRO A 136 23.12 -0.20 -8.27
C PRO A 136 23.52 0.39 -6.91
#